data_AF-A0A537CQ37-F1
#
_entry.id   AF-A0A537CQ37-F1
#
_cell.length_a   1.000
_cell.length_b   1.000
_cell.length_c   1.000
_cell.angle_alpha   90.00
_cell.angle_beta   90.00
_cell.angle_gamma   90.00
#
_symmetry.space_group_name_H-M   'P 1'
#
loop_
_entity.id
_entity.type
_entity.pdbx_description
1 polymer ?
#
loop_
_entity_poly.entity_id
_entity_poly.type
_entity_poly.pdbx_seq_one_letter_code
_entity_poly.pdbx_strand_id
1 'polypeptide(L)'
;MKLVDYVVTESGFGADLGAEKFIDIKCRMSGLRPNAAVIVATIRALKYHGGIDVKQVNREDVAALEKGLVNLERHVDNVQNVYGIPCVVSINRFSFDTPA
;
A
#
# COMPACT_ATOMS: atom_id res chain seq x y z
N MET A 1 -10.29 -0.27 -21.25
CA MET A 1 -11.20 -1.21 -20.56
C MET A 1 -12.36 -1.56 -21.50
N LYS A 2 -12.13 -2.37 -22.53
CA LYS A 2 -13.16 -2.67 -23.56
C LYS A 2 -13.42 -4.17 -23.78
N LEU A 3 -12.67 -5.05 -23.11
CA LEU A 3 -12.63 -6.49 -23.42
C LEU A 3 -12.90 -7.38 -22.20
N VAL A 4 -12.81 -6.84 -21.00
CA VAL A 4 -12.91 -7.59 -19.73
C VAL A 4 -13.63 -6.73 -18.71
N ASP A 5 -14.26 -7.39 -17.73
CA ASP A 5 -15.02 -6.72 -16.67
C ASP A 5 -14.13 -5.97 -15.68
N TYR A 6 -12.95 -6.51 -15.36
CA TYR A 6 -12.01 -5.92 -14.42
C TYR A 6 -10.61 -5.83 -15.04
N VAL A 7 -9.96 -4.68 -14.84
CA VAL A 7 -8.55 -4.47 -15.20
C VAL A 7 -7.79 -4.14 -13.92
N VAL A 8 -6.91 -5.05 -13.52
CA VAL A 8 -5.94 -4.81 -12.45
C VAL A 8 -4.65 -4.32 -13.08
N THR A 9 -4.13 -3.20 -12.58
CA THR A 9 -2.88 -2.60 -13.03
C THR A 9 -2.15 -2.02 -11.84
N GLU A 10 -0.85 -1.77 -11.97
CA GLU A 10 0.00 -1.25 -10.91
C GLU A 10 0.80 -0.03 -11.38
N SER A 11 1.36 0.66 -10.40
CA SER A 11 2.36 1.70 -10.59
C SER A 11 3.57 1.41 -9.70
N GLY A 12 4.77 1.76 -10.18
CA GLY A 12 6.00 1.50 -9.44
C GLY A 12 6.18 2.40 -8.22
N PHE A 13 6.96 1.93 -7.24
CA PHE A 13 7.17 2.55 -5.93
C PHE A 13 5.92 2.60 -5.04
N GLY A 14 5.98 3.33 -3.93
CA GLY A 14 4.86 3.51 -2.99
C GLY A 14 3.75 4.41 -3.55
N ALA A 15 2.64 4.50 -2.83
CA ALA A 15 1.49 5.31 -3.26
C ALA A 15 1.79 6.82 -3.28
N ASP A 16 2.83 7.25 -2.56
CA ASP A 16 3.37 8.61 -2.57
C ASP A 16 3.99 9.02 -3.91
N LEU A 17 4.46 8.07 -4.71
CA LEU A 17 5.06 8.34 -6.02
C LEU A 17 4.30 7.67 -7.16
N GLY A 18 4.08 6.36 -7.07
CA GLY A 18 3.46 5.59 -8.13
C GLY A 18 1.99 5.93 -8.29
N ALA A 19 1.23 5.89 -7.20
CA ALA A 19 -0.21 6.15 -7.25
C ALA A 19 -0.50 7.63 -7.55
N GLU A 20 0.24 8.56 -6.95
CA GLU A 20 0.18 9.99 -7.27
C GLU A 20 0.34 10.21 -8.79
N LYS A 21 1.44 9.76 -9.40
CA LYS A 21 1.65 9.92 -10.85
C LYS A 21 0.58 9.20 -11.69
N PHE A 22 0.10 8.04 -11.24
CA PHE A 22 -0.95 7.32 -11.93
C PHE A 22 -2.26 8.13 -11.98
N ILE A 23 -2.61 8.79 -10.87
CA ILE A 23 -3.84 9.56 -10.75
C ILE A 23 -3.66 10.95 -11.40
N ASP A 24 -2.63 11.68 -10.99
CA ASP A 24 -2.44 13.07 -11.37
C ASP A 24 -1.93 13.28 -12.79
N ILE A 25 -1.25 12.29 -13.38
CA ILE A 25 -0.73 12.39 -14.75
C ILE A 25 -1.52 11.44 -15.66
N LYS A 26 -1.44 10.12 -15.44
CA LYS A 26 -2.00 9.15 -16.39
C LYS A 26 -3.52 9.21 -16.45
N CYS A 27 -4.22 9.21 -15.32
CA CYS A 27 -5.68 9.28 -15.29
C CYS A 27 -6.19 10.62 -15.82
N ARG A 28 -5.53 11.73 -15.44
CA ARG A 28 -5.83 13.06 -15.97
C ARG A 28 -5.71 13.14 -17.50
N MET A 29 -4.63 12.60 -18.08
CA MET A 29 -4.41 12.62 -19.53
C MET A 29 -5.29 11.64 -20.31
N SER A 30 -5.61 10.48 -19.72
CA SER A 30 -6.37 9.42 -20.40
C SER A 30 -7.88 9.47 -20.15
N GLY A 31 -8.34 10.24 -19.17
CA GLY A 31 -9.72 10.26 -18.71
C GLY A 31 -10.12 9.01 -17.89
N LEU A 32 -9.17 8.13 -17.56
CA LEU A 32 -9.42 6.96 -16.72
C LEU A 32 -9.75 7.40 -15.28
N ARG A 33 -10.59 6.62 -14.60
CA ARG A 33 -10.92 6.80 -13.18
C ARG A 33 -10.82 5.46 -12.46
N PRO A 34 -9.92 5.30 -11.47
CA PRO A 34 -9.83 4.09 -10.68
C PRO A 34 -11.12 3.87 -9.88
N ASN A 35 -11.65 2.65 -9.87
CA ASN A 35 -12.82 2.30 -9.08
C ASN A 35 -12.45 1.81 -7.66
N ALA A 36 -11.24 1.31 -7.49
CA ALA A 36 -10.69 0.87 -6.21
C ALA A 36 -9.16 0.91 -6.25
N ALA A 37 -8.54 0.98 -5.08
CA ALA A 37 -7.11 0.86 -4.87
C ALA A 37 -6.82 -0.29 -3.90
N VAL A 38 -5.74 -1.02 -4.17
CA VAL A 38 -5.19 -2.04 -3.27
C VAL A 38 -3.82 -1.57 -2.83
N ILE A 39 -3.65 -1.26 -1.55
CA ILE A 39 -2.34 -0.94 -0.98
C ILE A 39 -1.74 -2.23 -0.43
N VAL A 40 -0.61 -2.64 -0.99
CA VAL A 40 0.08 -3.86 -0.56
C VAL A 40 1.05 -3.55 0.58
N ALA A 41 1.01 -4.34 1.63
CA ALA A 41 1.92 -4.24 2.77
C ALA A 41 2.37 -5.62 3.26
N THR A 42 3.44 -5.65 4.05
CA THR A 42 3.94 -6.86 4.74
C THR A 42 4.27 -6.51 6.19
N ILE A 43 4.11 -7.46 7.11
CA ILE A 43 4.44 -7.24 8.53
C ILE A 43 5.92 -6.87 8.70
N ARG A 44 6.81 -7.46 7.90
CA ARG A 44 8.24 -7.10 7.87
C ARG A 44 8.52 -5.66 7.47
N ALA A 45 7.89 -5.18 6.40
CA ALA A 45 8.08 -3.81 5.92
C ALA A 45 7.57 -2.81 6.97
N LEU A 46 6.43 -3.10 7.60
CA LEU A 46 5.91 -2.25 8.67
C LEU A 46 6.86 -2.22 9.87
N LYS A 47 7.35 -3.36 10.36
CA LYS A 47 8.37 -3.38 11.42
C LYS A 47 9.65 -2.62 11.05
N TYR A 48 10.10 -2.73 9.80
CA TYR A 48 11.23 -1.95 9.29
C TYR A 48 10.97 -0.44 9.33
N HIS A 49 9.77 0.00 8.93
CA HIS A 49 9.34 1.39 9.09
C HIS A 49 9.22 1.83 10.56
N GLY A 50 9.00 0.87 11.47
CA GLY A 50 9.08 1.09 12.92
C GLY A 50 10.49 1.20 13.49
N GLY A 51 11.53 1.06 12.66
CA GLY A 51 12.94 1.25 13.05
C GLY A 51 13.71 -0.04 13.36
N ILE A 52 13.13 -1.21 13.12
CA ILE A 52 13.86 -2.48 13.25
C ILE A 52 14.91 -2.62 12.16
N ASP A 53 16.09 -3.12 12.53
CA ASP A 53 17.13 -3.51 11.57
C ASP A 53 16.63 -4.62 10.63
N VAL A 54 16.94 -4.51 9.34
CA VAL A 54 16.51 -5.45 8.30
C VAL A 54 16.87 -6.91 8.59
N LYS A 55 17.89 -7.18 9.40
CA LYS A 55 18.29 -8.54 9.79
C LYS A 55 17.37 -9.13 10.87
N GLN A 56 16.62 -8.29 11.58
CA GLN A 56 15.76 -8.69 12.70
C GLN A 56 14.27 -8.71 12.36
N VAL A 57 13.85 -8.17 11.20
CA VAL A 57 12.43 -8.10 10.78
C VAL A 57 11.68 -9.44 10.74
N ASN A 58 12.38 -10.57 10.72
CA ASN A 58 11.75 -11.90 10.76
C ASN A 58 11.35 -12.36 12.17
N ARG A 59 11.74 -11.63 13.23
CA ARG A 59 11.31 -11.90 14.60
C ARG A 59 10.03 -11.15 14.92
N GLU A 60 9.17 -11.72 15.74
CA GLU A 60 7.98 -11.01 16.24
C GLU A 60 8.40 -9.75 17.01
N ASP A 61 7.76 -8.63 16.67
CA ASP A 61 7.89 -7.37 17.41
C ASP A 61 6.65 -6.50 17.09
N VAL A 62 5.65 -6.60 17.95
CA VAL A 62 4.37 -5.87 17.81
C VAL A 62 4.59 -4.37 18.02
N ALA A 63 5.52 -3.96 18.88
CA ALA A 63 5.78 -2.55 19.14
C ALA A 63 6.43 -1.85 17.93
N ALA A 64 7.35 -2.53 17.23
CA ALA A 64 7.90 -2.03 15.97
C ALA A 64 6.84 -2.02 14.86
N LEU A 65 5.95 -3.02 14.82
CA LEU A 65 4.84 -3.06 13.88
C LEU A 65 3.94 -1.83 14.08
N GLU A 66 3.47 -1.58 15.31
CA GLU A 66 2.65 -0.43 15.67
C GLU A 66 3.30 0.90 15.29
N LYS A 67 4.59 1.08 15.61
CA LYS A 67 5.34 2.29 15.23
C LYS A 67 5.43 2.48 13.73
N GLY A 68 5.51 1.39 12.97
CA GLY A 68 5.61 1.41 11.52
C GLY A 68 4.28 1.62 10.78
N LEU A 69 3.14 1.37 11.45
CA LEU A 69 1.80 1.50 10.85
C LEU A 69 1.55 2.91 10.30
N VAL A 70 2.16 3.95 10.90
CA VAL A 70 2.03 5.34 10.44
C VAL A 70 2.38 5.53 8.95
N ASN A 71 3.29 4.72 8.41
CA ASN A 71 3.59 4.75 6.97
C ASN A 71 2.38 4.28 6.14
N LEU A 72 1.78 3.16 6.52
CA LEU A 72 0.60 2.62 5.84
C LEU A 72 -0.62 3.54 6.01
N GLU A 73 -0.85 4.07 7.21
CA GLU A 73 -1.92 5.03 7.50
C GLU A 73 -1.84 6.24 6.58
N ARG A 74 -0.64 6.80 6.37
CA ARG A 74 -0.44 7.91 5.45
C ARG A 74 -0.83 7.56 4.02
N HIS A 75 -0.45 6.38 3.53
CA HIS A 75 -0.80 5.96 2.17
C HIS A 75 -2.31 5.70 2.02
N VAL A 76 -2.96 5.11 3.02
CA VAL A 76 -4.41 4.91 3.04
C VAL A 76 -5.15 6.25 3.04
N ASP A 77 -4.73 7.18 3.91
CA ASP A 77 -5.30 8.54 3.99
C ASP A 77 -5.21 9.29 2.67
N ASN A 78 -4.03 9.27 2.03
CA ASN A 78 -3.86 9.89 0.70
C ASN A 78 -4.84 9.31 -0.33
N VAL A 79 -4.98 7.99 -0.39
CA VAL A 79 -5.85 7.34 -1.38
C VAL A 79 -7.34 7.60 -1.09
N GLN A 80 -7.77 7.47 0.16
CA GLN A 80 -9.18 7.60 0.53
C GLN A 80 -9.63 9.05 0.64
N ASN A 81 -8.88 9.88 1.37
CA ASN A 81 -9.33 11.21 1.78
C ASN A 81 -8.84 12.32 0.84
N VAL A 82 -7.69 12.14 0.18
CA VAL A 82 -7.21 13.11 -0.82
C VAL A 82 -7.74 12.78 -2.22
N TYR A 83 -7.59 11.52 -2.65
CA TYR A 83 -8.02 11.10 -4.00
C TYR A 83 -9.46 10.60 -4.09
N GLY A 84 -10.12 10.32 -2.96
CA GLY A 84 -11.53 9.88 -2.96
C GLY A 84 -11.73 8.48 -3.53
N ILE A 85 -10.70 7.62 -3.51
CA ILE A 85 -10.75 6.28 -4.11
C ILE A 85 -10.98 5.25 -2.99
N PRO A 86 -11.97 4.35 -3.12
CA PRO A 86 -12.15 3.23 -2.20
C PRO A 86 -10.88 2.40 -2.10
N CYS A 87 -10.40 2.15 -0.88
CA CYS A 87 -9.12 1.50 -0.65
C CYS A 87 -9.27 0.25 0.23
N VAL A 88 -8.58 -0.82 -0.14
CA VAL A 88 -8.36 -2.01 0.68
C VAL A 88 -6.87 -2.24 0.88
N VAL A 89 -6.47 -2.68 2.07
CA VAL A 89 -5.09 -3.09 2.35
C VAL A 89 -4.96 -4.59 2.13
N SER A 90 -3.98 -5.01 1.33
CA SER A 90 -3.60 -6.41 1.17
C SER A 90 -2.32 -6.69 1.95
N ILE A 91 -2.41 -7.51 3.00
CA ILE A 91 -1.23 -7.97 3.75
C ILE A 91 -0.72 -9.25 3.11
N ASN A 92 0.44 -9.16 2.45
CA ASN A 92 1.11 -10.34 1.91
C ASN A 92 1.79 -11.10 3.06
N ARG A 93 1.18 -12.23 3.44
CA ARG A 93 1.63 -13.08 4.55
C ARG A 93 2.90 -13.85 4.21
N PHE A 94 3.79 -13.93 5.19
CA PHE A 94 4.98 -14.77 5.17
C PHE A 94 4.97 -15.81 6.30
N SER A 95 5.86 -16.81 6.23
CA SER A 95 5.92 -17.94 7.17
C SER A 95 6.34 -17.56 8.60
N PHE A 96 7.02 -16.43 8.78
CA PHE A 96 7.46 -15.91 10.08
C PHE A 96 6.48 -14.87 10.66
N ASP A 97 5.40 -14.55 9.95
CA ASP A 97 4.35 -13.69 10.48
C ASP A 97 3.52 -14.50 11.48
N THR A 98 3.32 -13.95 12.67
CA THR A 98 2.59 -14.59 13.76
C THR A 98 1.12 -14.16 13.76
N PRO A 99 0.24 -14.89 14.46
CA PRO A 99 -1.18 -14.49 14.58
C PRO A 99 -1.43 -13.26 15.47
N ALA A 100 -0.47 -12.91 16.35
CA ALA A 100 -0.52 -11.72 17.20
C ALA A 100 -0.18 -10.47 16.38
#